data_AF-A0A3S1F236-F1
#
_entry.id   AF-A0A3S1F236-F1
#
_cell.length_a   1.000
_cell.length_b   1.000
_cell.length_c   1.000
_cell.angle_alpha   90.00
_cell.angle_beta   90.00
_cell.angle_gamma   90.00
#
_symmetry.space_group_name_H-M   'P 1'
#
loop_
_entity.id
_entity.type
_entity.pdbx_description
1 polymer ?
#
loop_
_entity_poly.entity_id
_entity_poly.type
_entity_poly.pdbx_seq_one_letter_code
_entity_poly.pdbx_strand_id
1 'polypeptide(L)'
;TDINPLMFAGVGGSATLYGAQWMHFLPSDFRVRSMDGVAEDWPFTYEDLLPYQLEIEREVGVSGLAGDPAYPPRGAYPFPALPMGSVGQRGALGMEKMGWHWWPGSNAIPSEKFGELNPCVRRGTCLTGCPEGAKSTTDRSHWPLALKAGARLVTRARVKEIETNDQGLATGVVYVDANGRDRRQRAKVVILCANGVGTPRLLLMSGGAGKPDGLANSSGMVGKRLMMHPFASVLASYQDPLDSWRGPFGQQVYSLEFYETDES
;
A
#
# COMPACT_ATOMS: atom_id res chain seq x y z
N THR A 1 4.18 17.15 18.54
CA THR A 1 3.68 17.66 17.25
C THR A 1 2.63 16.70 16.76
N ASP A 2 1.49 17.21 16.29
CA ASP A 2 0.44 16.35 15.76
C ASP A 2 0.94 15.61 14.52
N ILE A 3 0.68 14.31 14.46
CA ILE A 3 1.00 13.47 13.31
C ILE A 3 -0.10 13.71 12.27
N ASN A 4 0.24 14.39 11.17
CA ASN A 4 -0.68 14.55 10.05
C ASN A 4 -0.58 13.32 9.12
N PRO A 5 -1.61 12.46 9.04
CA PRO A 5 -1.58 11.32 8.14
C PRO A 5 -1.61 11.78 6.68
N LEU A 6 -0.64 11.31 5.88
CA LEU A 6 -0.64 11.55 4.44
C LEU A 6 -1.67 10.63 3.77
N MET A 7 -2.92 11.11 3.69
CA MET A 7 -4.03 10.40 3.05
C MET A 7 -4.60 11.22 1.90
N PHE A 8 -4.93 10.54 0.80
CA PHE A 8 -5.59 11.19 -0.34
C PHE A 8 -7.08 10.82 -0.40
N ALA A 9 -7.93 11.85 -0.38
CA ALA A 9 -9.39 11.70 -0.44
C ALA A 9 -9.91 11.95 -1.88
N GLY A 10 -9.59 11.01 -2.78
CA GLY A 10 -10.02 11.02 -4.17
C GLY A 10 -10.13 9.62 -4.74
N VAL A 11 -10.61 9.52 -5.99
CA VAL A 11 -10.59 8.25 -6.73
C VAL A 11 -9.14 7.82 -6.90
N GLY A 12 -8.82 6.59 -6.50
CA GLY A 12 -7.43 6.09 -6.43
C GLY A 12 -6.88 6.00 -5.01
N GLY A 13 -7.42 6.80 -4.08
CA GLY A 13 -6.97 6.82 -2.69
C GLY A 13 -5.49 7.18 -2.54
N SER A 14 -4.86 6.77 -1.44
CA SER A 14 -3.46 7.13 -1.15
C SER A 14 -2.45 6.57 -2.18
N ALA A 15 -2.81 5.59 -3.00
CA ALA A 15 -1.98 5.14 -4.11
C ALA A 15 -1.72 6.27 -5.12
N THR A 16 -2.59 7.27 -5.22
CA THR A 16 -2.32 8.47 -6.04
C THR A 16 -1.05 9.20 -5.58
N LEU A 17 -0.77 9.23 -4.28
CA LEU A 17 0.38 9.93 -3.66
C LEU A 17 1.53 9.02 -3.20
N TYR A 18 1.37 7.69 -3.22
CA TYR A 18 2.45 6.80 -2.78
C TYR A 18 3.68 6.84 -3.71
N GLY A 19 4.82 6.34 -3.21
CA GLY A 19 6.08 6.28 -3.97
C GLY A 19 6.11 5.17 -5.02
N ALA A 20 5.15 4.24 -4.97
CA ALA A 20 5.12 2.99 -5.72
C ALA A 20 6.25 2.01 -5.41
N GLN A 21 6.89 2.11 -4.24
CA GLN A 21 7.67 1.01 -3.67
C GLN A 21 6.77 -0.21 -3.50
N TRP A 22 7.26 -1.40 -3.88
CA TRP A 22 6.44 -2.62 -3.87
C TRP A 22 7.20 -3.80 -3.26
N MET A 23 7.23 -3.83 -1.93
CA MET A 23 7.91 -4.86 -1.15
C MET A 23 6.91 -5.91 -0.63
N HIS A 24 7.35 -7.15 -0.55
CA HIS A 24 6.61 -8.22 0.13
C HIS A 24 7.01 -8.26 1.60
N PHE A 25 6.10 -8.75 2.45
CA PHE A 25 6.47 -9.24 3.78
C PHE A 25 7.43 -10.43 3.66
N LEU A 26 8.24 -10.64 4.70
CA LEU A 26 9.06 -11.83 4.90
C LEU A 26 8.28 -12.88 5.69
N PRO A 27 8.65 -14.18 5.62
CA PRO A 27 7.98 -15.23 6.40
C PRO A 27 7.93 -14.98 7.91
N SER A 28 8.97 -14.34 8.46
CA SER A 28 9.09 -13.93 9.87
C SER A 28 8.00 -12.95 10.30
N ASP A 29 7.55 -12.04 9.42
CA ASP A 29 6.48 -11.07 9.71
C ASP A 29 5.15 -11.74 10.09
N PHE A 30 4.95 -13.00 9.69
CA PHE A 30 3.76 -13.78 9.99
C PHE A 30 3.80 -14.46 11.38
N ARG A 31 4.96 -14.44 12.05
CA ARG A 31 5.26 -15.22 13.26
C ARG A 31 5.99 -14.42 14.35
N VAL A 32 5.85 -13.10 14.36
CA VAL A 32 6.57 -12.19 15.27
C VAL A 32 6.32 -12.44 16.76
N ARG A 33 5.17 -13.02 17.14
CA ARG A 33 4.93 -13.39 18.54
C ARG A 33 5.69 -14.65 18.91
N SER A 34 5.67 -15.64 18.02
CA SER A 34 6.39 -16.90 18.24
C SER A 34 7.90 -16.75 18.12
N MET A 35 8.39 -15.87 17.25
CA MET A 35 9.82 -15.66 16.99
C MET A 35 10.43 -14.61 17.91
N ASP A 36 9.79 -13.45 18.06
CA ASP A 36 10.37 -12.28 18.73
C ASP A 36 9.68 -11.94 20.06
N GLY A 37 8.62 -12.66 20.42
CA GLY A 37 7.86 -12.42 21.65
C GLY A 37 7.03 -11.14 21.64
N VAL A 38 6.81 -10.51 20.48
CA VAL A 38 6.08 -9.25 20.32
C VAL A 38 4.81 -9.40 19.49
N ALA A 39 3.84 -8.50 19.69
CA ALA A 39 2.59 -8.44 18.92
C ALA A 39 1.83 -9.80 18.88
N GLU A 40 1.35 -10.22 17.71
CA GLU A 40 0.59 -11.45 17.50
C GLU A 40 1.03 -12.11 16.19
N ASP A 41 0.95 -13.44 16.15
CA ASP A 41 1.12 -14.19 14.90
C ASP A 41 -0.12 -14.02 14.01
N TRP A 42 0.11 -14.03 12.70
CA TRP A 42 -0.98 -14.04 11.73
C TRP A 42 -1.67 -15.41 11.74
N PRO A 43 -3.00 -15.46 11.52
CA PRO A 43 -3.74 -16.73 11.46
C PRO A 43 -3.56 -17.49 10.13
N PHE A 44 -2.62 -17.05 9.29
CA PHE A 44 -2.24 -17.63 8.00
C PHE A 44 -0.75 -17.37 7.75
N THR A 45 -0.15 -18.08 6.79
CA THR A 45 1.29 -17.99 6.52
C THR A 45 1.62 -17.06 5.36
N TYR A 46 2.92 -16.80 5.19
CA TYR A 46 3.45 -16.13 4.00
C TYR A 46 3.02 -16.86 2.71
N GLU A 47 3.08 -18.19 2.69
CA GLU A 47 2.72 -19.03 1.54
C GLU A 47 1.23 -18.93 1.21
N ASP A 48 0.36 -18.78 2.21
CA ASP A 48 -1.08 -18.56 1.99
C ASP A 48 -1.34 -17.23 1.25
N LEU A 49 -0.55 -16.19 1.54
CA LEU A 49 -0.70 -14.86 0.94
C LEU A 49 0.02 -14.72 -0.40
N LEU A 50 1.10 -15.49 -0.61
CA LEU A 50 1.99 -15.37 -1.77
C LEU A 50 1.25 -15.42 -3.12
N PRO A 51 0.30 -16.33 -3.39
CA PRO A 51 -0.44 -16.35 -4.66
C PRO A 51 -1.13 -15.02 -4.98
N TYR A 52 -1.73 -14.38 -3.97
CA TYR A 52 -2.41 -13.10 -4.12
C TYR A 52 -1.43 -11.94 -4.31
N GLN A 53 -0.25 -12.01 -3.67
CA GLN A 53 0.82 -11.03 -3.90
C GLN A 53 1.31 -11.09 -5.35
N LEU A 54 1.54 -12.30 -5.87
CA LEU A 54 1.97 -12.49 -7.27
C LEU A 54 0.87 -12.09 -8.27
N GLU A 55 -0.40 -12.25 -7.92
CA GLU A 55 -1.53 -11.79 -8.73
C GLU A 55 -1.57 -10.27 -8.80
N ILE A 56 -1.55 -9.56 -7.66
CA ILE A 56 -1.61 -8.09 -7.65
C ILE A 56 -0.39 -7.47 -8.34
N GLU A 57 0.79 -8.09 -8.24
CA GLU A 57 1.98 -7.63 -8.96
C GLU A 57 1.76 -7.58 -10.47
N ARG A 58 1.12 -8.63 -11.04
CA ARG A 58 0.78 -8.69 -12.46
C ARG A 58 -0.25 -7.64 -12.82
N GLU A 59 -1.26 -7.45 -11.97
CA GLU A 59 -2.32 -6.47 -12.21
C GLU A 59 -1.81 -5.02 -12.20
N VAL A 60 -0.88 -4.70 -11.30
CA VAL A 60 -0.34 -3.33 -11.17
C VAL A 60 0.95 -3.11 -11.98
N GLY A 61 1.46 -4.14 -12.63
CA GLY A 61 2.64 -4.07 -13.49
C GLY A 61 3.92 -3.78 -12.72
N VAL A 62 4.23 -4.61 -11.73
CA VAL A 62 5.44 -4.44 -10.91
C VAL A 62 6.70 -4.72 -11.72
N SER A 63 7.66 -3.79 -11.62
CA SER A 63 9.02 -3.96 -12.08
C SER A 63 9.93 -4.37 -10.94
N GLY A 64 10.88 -5.28 -11.18
CA GLY A 64 11.82 -5.72 -10.16
C GLY A 64 12.88 -6.68 -10.68
N LEU A 65 13.86 -6.99 -9.83
CA LEU A 65 14.88 -7.99 -10.09
C LEU A 65 14.59 -9.20 -9.18
N ALA A 66 14.43 -10.39 -9.75
CA ALA A 66 14.25 -11.61 -8.96
C ALA A 66 15.60 -12.18 -8.51
N GLY A 67 15.58 -12.97 -7.43
CA GLY A 67 16.79 -13.60 -6.88
C GLY A 67 17.39 -12.90 -5.67
N ASP A 68 16.64 -11.99 -5.05
CA ASP A 68 17.04 -11.38 -3.77
C ASP A 68 17.24 -12.50 -2.72
N PRO A 69 18.44 -12.65 -2.13
CA PRO A 69 18.72 -13.68 -1.14
C PRO A 69 18.00 -13.47 0.20
N ALA A 70 17.50 -12.27 0.49
CA ALA A 70 16.73 -12.01 1.70
C ALA A 70 15.32 -12.61 1.64
N TYR A 71 14.77 -12.83 0.44
CA TYR A 71 13.43 -13.40 0.26
C TYR A 71 13.48 -14.90 -0.06
N PRO A 72 12.41 -15.66 0.27
CA PRO A 72 12.21 -16.99 -0.28
C PRO A 72 12.29 -17.00 -1.82
N PRO A 73 12.83 -18.06 -2.43
CA PRO A 73 12.92 -18.16 -3.88
C PRO A 73 11.56 -17.94 -4.55
N ARG A 74 11.54 -17.09 -5.58
CA ARG A 74 10.34 -16.75 -6.34
C ARG A 74 10.61 -16.70 -7.84
N GLY A 75 9.52 -16.72 -8.61
CA GLY A 75 9.58 -16.46 -10.05
C GLY A 75 9.90 -15.01 -10.40
N ALA A 76 10.11 -14.77 -11.69
CA ALA A 76 10.38 -13.44 -12.23
C ALA A 76 9.27 -12.44 -11.91
N TYR A 77 9.63 -11.16 -11.79
CA TYR A 77 8.68 -10.06 -11.76
C TYR A 77 7.98 -9.91 -13.13
N PRO A 78 6.78 -9.31 -13.17
CA PRO A 78 6.07 -9.03 -14.43
C PRO A 78 6.89 -8.18 -15.40
N PHE A 79 7.69 -7.24 -14.90
CA PHE A 79 8.55 -6.38 -15.69
C PHE A 79 9.99 -6.34 -15.15
N PRO A 80 11.01 -6.11 -16.00
CA PRO A 80 12.39 -5.89 -15.56
C PRO A 80 12.50 -4.67 -14.65
N ALA A 81 13.44 -4.71 -13.69
CA ALA A 81 13.72 -3.59 -12.78
C ALA A 81 13.98 -2.27 -13.52
N LEU A 82 13.51 -1.16 -12.94
CA LEU A 82 13.91 0.17 -13.38
C LEU A 82 15.40 0.42 -13.07
N PRO A 83 16.10 1.26 -13.86
CA PRO A 83 17.49 1.60 -13.57
C PRO A 83 17.63 2.26 -12.20
N MET A 84 18.52 1.73 -11.35
CA MET A 84 18.80 2.26 -10.00
C MET A 84 19.32 3.70 -10.01
N GLY A 85 19.95 4.13 -11.12
CA GLY A 85 20.59 5.44 -11.22
C GLY A 85 21.85 5.57 -10.35
N SER A 86 22.49 6.73 -10.42
CA SER A 86 23.73 7.04 -9.72
C SER A 86 23.59 7.05 -8.20
N VAL A 87 22.44 7.50 -7.67
CA VAL A 87 22.15 7.45 -6.22
C VAL A 87 22.05 6.00 -5.76
N GLY A 88 21.22 5.17 -6.42
CA GLY A 88 21.08 3.75 -6.07
C GLY A 88 22.41 2.98 -6.17
N GLN A 89 23.19 3.22 -7.23
CA GLN A 89 24.53 2.63 -7.37
C GLN A 89 25.50 3.06 -6.26
N ARG A 90 25.47 4.34 -5.86
CA ARG A 90 26.30 4.83 -4.74
C ARG A 90 25.91 4.16 -3.42
N GLY A 91 24.62 3.96 -3.20
CA GLY A 91 24.09 3.23 -2.05
C GLY A 91 24.56 1.76 -2.05
N ALA A 92 24.39 1.06 -3.18
CA ALA A 92 24.85 -0.32 -3.36
C ALA A 92 26.34 -0.48 -3.03
N LEU A 93 27.20 0.35 -3.62
CA LEU A 93 28.65 0.33 -3.34
C LEU A 93 28.98 0.61 -1.87
N GLY A 94 28.18 1.42 -1.18
CA GLY A 94 28.33 1.66 0.25
C GLY A 94 28.03 0.41 1.06
N MET A 95 26.93 -0.27 0.74
CA MET A 95 26.50 -1.51 1.40
C MET A 95 27.48 -2.66 1.11
N GLU A 96 27.97 -2.81 -0.13
CA GLU A 96 29.01 -3.79 -0.47
C GLU A 96 30.28 -3.63 0.35
N LYS A 97 30.74 -2.38 0.58
CA LYS A 97 31.92 -2.12 1.42
C LYS A 97 31.75 -2.55 2.87
N MET A 98 30.50 -2.53 3.36
CA MET A 98 30.16 -2.97 4.71
C MET A 98 29.87 -4.48 4.77
N GLY A 99 29.84 -5.16 3.62
CA GLY A 99 29.42 -6.55 3.51
C GLY A 99 27.91 -6.75 3.70
N TRP A 100 27.11 -5.69 3.59
CA TRP A 100 25.66 -5.75 3.81
C TRP A 100 24.92 -6.20 2.56
N HIS A 101 23.83 -6.94 2.78
CA HIS A 101 22.82 -7.23 1.78
C HIS A 101 22.33 -5.93 1.12
N TRP A 102 22.14 -5.96 -0.20
CA TRP A 102 21.42 -4.94 -0.93
C TRP A 102 20.74 -5.53 -2.16
N TRP A 103 19.66 -4.88 -2.61
CA TRP A 103 18.96 -5.28 -3.82
C TRP A 103 18.32 -4.09 -4.57
N PRO A 104 18.19 -4.12 -5.91
CA PRO A 104 17.45 -3.10 -6.66
C PRO A 104 15.98 -3.05 -6.25
N GLY A 105 15.45 -1.85 -6.09
CA GLY A 105 14.08 -1.67 -5.63
C GLY A 105 13.02 -2.14 -6.63
N SER A 106 12.07 -2.95 -6.15
CA SER A 106 10.82 -3.25 -6.87
C SER A 106 9.84 -2.08 -6.79
N ASN A 107 9.16 -1.81 -7.90
CA ASN A 107 8.22 -0.70 -8.00
C ASN A 107 6.94 -1.10 -8.76
N ALA A 108 5.78 -0.63 -8.31
CA ALA A 108 4.51 -0.67 -9.06
C ALA A 108 4.49 0.40 -10.18
N ILE A 109 5.51 0.32 -11.03
CA ILE A 109 5.77 1.14 -12.19
C ILE A 109 6.34 0.19 -13.24
N PRO A 110 5.59 -0.15 -14.30
CA PRO A 110 6.12 -1.00 -15.35
C PRO A 110 7.28 -0.29 -16.07
N SER A 111 8.35 -1.03 -16.36
CA SER A 111 9.49 -0.51 -17.13
C SER A 111 9.20 -0.40 -18.63
N GLU A 112 8.12 -1.04 -19.08
CA GLU A 112 7.63 -1.03 -20.44
C GLU A 112 6.15 -0.58 -20.50
N LYS A 113 5.57 -0.49 -21.70
CA LYS A 113 4.15 -0.14 -21.86
C LYS A 113 3.28 -1.26 -21.29
N PHE A 114 2.33 -0.93 -20.42
CA PHE A 114 1.42 -1.91 -19.82
C PHE A 114 0.01 -1.34 -19.70
N GLY A 115 -0.92 -1.83 -20.54
CA GLY A 115 -2.27 -1.28 -20.63
C GLY A 115 -2.26 0.24 -20.82
N GLU A 116 -2.93 0.96 -19.92
CA GLU A 116 -3.00 2.43 -19.91
C GLU A 116 -1.79 3.12 -19.25
N LEU A 117 -0.86 2.35 -18.68
CA LEU A 117 0.36 2.88 -18.06
C LEU A 117 1.43 3.08 -19.12
N ASN A 118 2.07 4.24 -19.13
CA ASN A 118 3.20 4.54 -20.02
C ASN A 118 4.52 4.04 -19.42
N PRO A 119 5.57 3.81 -20.24
CA PRO A 119 6.90 3.57 -19.72
C PRO A 119 7.39 4.73 -18.85
N CYS A 120 8.10 4.42 -17.76
CA CYS A 120 8.63 5.43 -16.85
C CYS A 120 9.78 6.24 -17.47
N VAL A 121 9.61 7.57 -17.59
CA VAL A 121 10.69 8.49 -18.03
C VAL A 121 11.53 9.06 -16.88
N ARG A 122 11.34 8.56 -15.65
CA ARG A 122 12.18 8.83 -14.47
C ARG A 122 12.22 10.29 -13.98
N ARG A 123 11.06 10.96 -13.93
CA ARG A 123 10.94 12.37 -13.47
C ARG A 123 11.11 12.63 -11.97
N GLY A 124 11.15 11.60 -11.12
CA GLY A 124 11.31 11.79 -9.66
C GLY A 124 10.08 12.33 -8.91
N THR A 125 8.90 12.47 -9.55
CA THR A 125 7.73 13.13 -8.94
C THR A 125 6.72 12.19 -8.28
N CYS A 126 7.07 10.92 -8.04
CA CYS A 126 6.11 9.85 -7.72
C CYS A 126 5.19 10.18 -6.54
N LEU A 127 5.69 10.87 -5.51
CA LEU A 127 4.92 11.24 -4.31
C LEU A 127 3.91 12.37 -4.52
N THR A 128 3.97 13.05 -5.65
CA THR A 128 3.10 14.20 -5.98
C THR A 128 2.20 13.94 -7.19
N GLY A 129 2.21 12.70 -7.70
CA GLY A 129 1.56 12.32 -8.94
C GLY A 129 2.55 12.11 -10.08
N CYS A 130 2.25 11.14 -10.96
CA CYS A 130 3.07 10.84 -12.13
C CYS A 130 2.47 11.55 -13.36
N PRO A 131 3.09 12.62 -13.88
CA PRO A 131 2.55 13.34 -15.05
C PRO A 131 2.57 12.49 -16.32
N GLU A 132 3.43 11.47 -16.38
CA GLU A 132 3.51 10.55 -17.50
C GLU A 132 2.43 9.46 -17.48
N GLY A 133 1.72 9.29 -16.36
CA GLY A 133 0.80 8.17 -16.19
C GLY A 133 1.50 6.80 -16.15
N ALA A 134 2.79 6.75 -15.81
CA ALA A 134 3.58 5.53 -15.70
C ALA A 134 3.42 4.81 -14.36
N LYS A 135 3.17 5.56 -13.28
CA LYS A 135 2.97 4.99 -11.95
C LYS A 135 1.62 4.31 -11.86
N SER A 136 1.60 3.04 -11.48
CA SER A 136 0.36 2.34 -11.21
C SER A 136 -0.34 2.99 -10.03
N THR A 137 -1.62 3.26 -10.18
CA THR A 137 -2.45 3.92 -9.17
C THR A 137 -3.85 3.38 -9.38
N THR A 138 -4.63 3.17 -8.33
CA THR A 138 -5.92 2.47 -8.46
C THR A 138 -6.87 3.20 -9.42
N ASP A 139 -6.76 4.52 -9.57
CA ASP A 139 -7.51 5.32 -10.55
C ASP A 139 -7.12 5.04 -12.02
N ARG A 140 -5.92 4.52 -12.26
CA ARG A 140 -5.40 4.15 -13.57
C ARG A 140 -5.39 2.64 -13.85
N SER A 141 -5.23 1.81 -12.83
CA SER A 141 -5.21 0.35 -12.95
C SER A 141 -6.63 -0.24 -12.85
N HIS A 142 -7.17 -0.32 -11.64
CA HIS A 142 -8.38 -1.10 -11.35
C HIS A 142 -9.68 -0.36 -11.66
N TRP A 143 -9.76 0.95 -11.42
CA TRP A 143 -10.99 1.71 -11.64
C TRP A 143 -11.48 1.68 -13.09
N PRO A 144 -10.64 1.89 -14.13
CA PRO A 144 -11.07 1.78 -15.52
C PRO A 144 -11.66 0.40 -15.84
N LEU A 145 -11.03 -0.67 -15.33
CA LEU A 145 -11.50 -2.05 -15.51
C LEU A 145 -12.84 -2.28 -14.80
N ALA A 146 -12.98 -1.82 -13.56
CA ALA A 146 -14.21 -1.93 -12.79
C ALA A 146 -15.38 -1.18 -13.46
N LEU A 147 -15.14 0.03 -13.96
CA LEU A 147 -16.14 0.81 -14.69
C LEU A 147 -16.58 0.11 -15.98
N LYS A 148 -15.62 -0.45 -16.73
CA LYS A 148 -15.91 -1.24 -17.95
C LYS A 148 -16.71 -2.51 -17.63
N ALA A 149 -16.49 -3.12 -16.48
CA ALA A 149 -17.25 -4.27 -15.98
C ALA A 149 -18.64 -3.89 -15.43
N GLY A 150 -19.02 -2.61 -15.41
CA GLY A 150 -20.35 -2.15 -14.99
C GLY A 150 -20.42 -1.62 -13.56
N ALA A 151 -19.29 -1.44 -12.86
CA ALA A 151 -19.29 -0.78 -11.57
C ALA A 151 -19.75 0.68 -11.72
N ARG A 152 -20.53 1.17 -10.75
CA ARG A 152 -20.93 2.58 -10.69
C ARG A 152 -20.12 3.31 -9.63
N LEU A 153 -19.29 4.24 -10.07
CA LEU A 153 -18.54 5.13 -9.19
C LEU A 153 -19.39 6.35 -8.82
N VAL A 154 -19.58 6.59 -7.52
CA VAL A 154 -20.23 7.79 -6.99
C VAL A 154 -19.18 8.59 -6.22
N THR A 155 -18.78 9.73 -6.77
CA THR A 155 -17.80 10.62 -6.15
C THR A 155 -18.48 11.67 -5.26
N ARG A 156 -17.70 12.32 -4.39
CA ARG A 156 -18.20 13.29 -3.40
C ARG A 156 -19.36 12.71 -2.55
N ALA A 157 -19.26 11.42 -2.25
CA ALA A 157 -20.20 10.67 -1.42
C ALA A 157 -19.49 10.25 -0.14
N ARG A 158 -19.71 10.99 0.95
CA ARG A 158 -19.11 10.68 2.25
C ARG A 158 -20.05 9.79 3.06
N VAL A 159 -19.76 8.50 3.12
CA VAL A 159 -20.49 7.55 3.96
C VAL A 159 -20.37 7.99 5.43
N LYS A 160 -21.49 8.02 6.14
CA LYS A 160 -21.55 8.39 7.56
C LYS A 160 -22.08 7.27 8.46
N GLU A 161 -22.78 6.30 7.90
CA GLU A 161 -23.38 5.19 8.65
C GLU A 161 -23.55 3.95 7.77
N ILE A 162 -23.34 2.78 8.37
CA ILE A 162 -23.69 1.47 7.82
C ILE A 162 -24.94 0.98 8.53
N GLU A 163 -25.97 0.62 7.76
CA GLU A 163 -27.25 0.16 8.29
C GLU A 163 -27.25 -1.37 8.43
N THR A 164 -27.89 -1.88 9.48
CA THR A 164 -28.03 -3.32 9.73
C THR A 164 -29.49 -3.73 9.95
N ASN A 165 -29.85 -4.98 9.68
CA ASN A 165 -31.12 -5.56 10.10
C ASN A 165 -31.06 -6.11 11.54
N ASP A 166 -32.17 -6.69 12.01
CA ASP A 166 -32.30 -7.27 13.37
C ASP A 166 -31.41 -8.51 13.59
N GLN A 167 -30.92 -9.13 12.52
CA GLN A 167 -29.94 -10.22 12.57
C GLN A 167 -28.50 -9.73 12.62
N GLY A 168 -28.28 -8.40 12.60
CA GLY A 168 -26.96 -7.78 12.60
C GLY A 168 -26.28 -7.74 11.23
N LEU A 169 -26.97 -8.11 10.15
CA LEU A 169 -26.42 -8.10 8.79
C LEU A 169 -26.53 -6.72 8.17
N ALA A 170 -25.47 -6.27 7.47
CA ALA A 170 -25.47 -5.02 6.75
C ALA A 170 -26.51 -5.00 5.62
N THR A 171 -27.28 -3.91 5.51
CA THR A 171 -28.36 -3.75 4.52
C THR A 171 -28.15 -2.57 3.56
N GLY A 172 -27.13 -1.75 3.83
CA GLY A 172 -26.83 -0.58 3.04
C GLY A 172 -25.98 0.43 3.79
N VAL A 173 -25.85 1.61 3.19
CA VAL A 173 -25.13 2.74 3.77
C VAL A 173 -25.92 4.03 3.61
N VAL A 174 -25.73 4.94 4.56
CA VAL A 174 -26.15 6.33 4.44
C VAL A 174 -24.92 7.19 4.17
N TYR A 175 -24.99 8.03 3.14
CA TYR A 175 -23.91 8.95 2.78
C TYR A 175 -24.43 10.35 2.51
N VAL A 176 -23.57 11.34 2.72
CA VAL A 176 -23.81 12.74 2.35
C VAL A 176 -23.31 12.95 0.93
N ASP A 177 -24.19 13.41 0.04
CA ASP A 177 -23.86 13.70 -1.36
C ASP A 177 -23.15 15.07 -1.54
N ALA A 178 -22.77 15.38 -2.78
CA ALA A 178 -22.07 16.61 -3.13
C ALA A 178 -22.83 17.91 -2.77
N ASN A 179 -24.14 17.83 -2.57
CA ASN A 179 -25.00 18.96 -2.20
C ASN A 179 -25.30 18.99 -0.69
N GLY A 180 -24.61 18.16 0.11
CA GLY A 180 -24.86 18.06 1.54
C GLY A 180 -26.13 17.29 1.91
N ARG A 181 -26.75 16.57 0.97
CA ARG A 181 -28.01 15.83 1.22
C ARG A 181 -27.72 14.38 1.59
N ASP A 182 -28.47 13.87 2.56
CA ASP A 182 -28.44 12.46 2.92
C ASP A 182 -29.02 11.59 1.80
N ARG A 183 -28.33 10.49 1.51
CA ARG A 183 -28.72 9.47 0.56
C ARG A 183 -28.59 8.10 1.20
N ARG A 184 -29.57 7.24 0.96
CA ARG A 184 -29.56 5.83 1.37
C ARG A 184 -29.28 4.96 0.14
N GLN A 185 -28.27 4.11 0.23
CA GLN A 185 -27.95 3.11 -0.79
C GLN A 185 -28.07 1.72 -0.17
N ARG A 186 -29.13 1.00 -0.54
CA ARG A 186 -29.29 -0.41 -0.15
C ARG A 186 -28.27 -1.28 -0.85
N ALA A 187 -27.78 -2.29 -0.15
CA ALA A 187 -26.84 -3.28 -0.66
C ALA A 187 -27.06 -4.63 0.04
N LYS A 188 -26.77 -5.73 -0.66
CA LYS A 188 -26.77 -7.08 -0.05
C LYS A 188 -25.47 -7.35 0.72
N VAL A 189 -24.38 -6.72 0.30
CA VAL A 189 -23.04 -6.84 0.87
C VAL A 189 -22.42 -5.44 0.89
N VAL A 190 -21.73 -5.12 1.97
CA VAL A 190 -20.96 -3.88 2.13
C VAL A 190 -19.51 -4.26 2.37
N ILE A 191 -18.60 -3.81 1.50
CA ILE A 191 -17.15 -4.00 1.65
C ILE A 191 -16.56 -2.64 2.05
N LEU A 192 -15.87 -2.60 3.19
CA LEU A 192 -15.33 -1.36 3.74
C LEU A 192 -13.85 -1.18 3.34
N CYS A 193 -13.59 -0.19 2.49
CA CYS A 193 -12.24 0.13 1.97
C CYS A 193 -11.83 1.58 2.29
N ALA A 194 -12.14 2.05 3.50
CA ALA A 194 -11.99 3.45 3.89
C ALA A 194 -10.66 3.79 4.59
N ASN A 195 -9.58 3.06 4.29
CA ASN A 195 -8.23 3.16 4.89
C ASN A 195 -8.16 2.85 6.40
N GLY A 196 -6.93 2.82 6.96
CA GLY A 196 -6.67 2.46 8.35
C GLY A 196 -7.28 3.38 9.42
N VAL A 197 -7.72 4.60 9.04
CA VAL A 197 -8.39 5.55 9.93
C VAL A 197 -9.88 5.64 9.64
N GLY A 198 -10.26 5.76 8.36
CA GLY A 198 -11.66 5.93 7.97
C GLY A 198 -12.51 4.68 8.19
N THR A 199 -11.95 3.48 8.01
CA THR A 199 -12.63 2.20 8.29
C THR A 199 -13.04 2.10 9.77
N PRO A 200 -12.13 2.13 10.76
CA PRO A 200 -12.55 2.02 12.16
C PRO A 200 -13.42 3.19 12.60
N ARG A 201 -13.16 4.42 12.10
CA ARG A 201 -14.03 5.56 12.38
C ARG A 201 -15.47 5.32 11.94
N LEU A 202 -15.68 4.81 10.72
CA LEU A 202 -17.03 4.55 10.23
C LEU A 202 -17.71 3.43 11.02
N LEU A 203 -16.98 2.38 11.39
CA LEU A 203 -17.50 1.30 12.22
C LEU A 203 -17.93 1.80 13.61
N LEU A 204 -17.10 2.60 14.28
CA LEU A 204 -17.39 3.19 15.59
C LEU A 204 -18.57 4.19 15.55
N MET A 205 -18.73 4.88 14.42
CA MET A 205 -19.88 5.78 14.21
C MET A 205 -21.17 5.05 13.81
N SER A 206 -21.08 3.79 13.38
CA SER A 206 -22.21 2.99 12.92
C SER A 206 -22.73 2.08 14.04
N GLY A 207 -23.99 1.64 13.97
CA GLY A 207 -24.54 0.64 14.89
C GLY A 207 -25.80 1.05 15.66
N GLY A 208 -26.10 2.35 15.69
CA GLY A 208 -27.32 2.91 16.27
C GLY A 208 -27.47 2.61 17.77
N ALA A 209 -28.68 2.77 18.30
CA ALA A 209 -28.97 2.58 19.74
C ALA A 209 -28.68 1.15 20.25
N GLY A 210 -28.65 0.14 19.36
CA GLY A 210 -28.40 -1.25 19.74
C GLY A 210 -26.93 -1.67 19.81
N LYS A 211 -25.99 -0.78 19.44
CA LYS A 211 -24.55 -1.08 19.44
C LYS A 211 -23.76 0.15 19.94
N PRO A 212 -23.78 0.42 21.26
CA PRO A 212 -23.19 1.65 21.82
C PRO A 212 -21.68 1.78 21.56
N ASP A 213 -20.98 0.67 21.41
CA ASP A 213 -19.53 0.63 21.14
C ASP A 213 -19.19 0.55 19.64
N GLY A 214 -20.17 0.70 18.76
CA GLY A 214 -20.00 0.67 17.31
C GLY A 214 -20.28 -0.68 16.65
N LEU A 215 -20.38 -0.67 15.32
CA LEU A 215 -20.61 -1.86 14.50
C LEU A 215 -19.35 -2.73 14.45
N ALA A 216 -19.54 -4.05 14.54
CA ALA A 216 -18.46 -5.05 14.50
C ALA A 216 -17.41 -4.92 15.61
N ASN A 217 -17.75 -4.29 16.73
CA ASN A 217 -16.82 -4.03 17.84
C ASN A 217 -17.04 -4.92 19.07
N SER A 218 -17.59 -6.13 18.93
CA SER A 218 -17.81 -7.05 20.06
C SER A 218 -16.51 -7.48 20.75
N SER A 219 -15.38 -7.42 20.05
CA SER A 219 -14.05 -7.68 20.61
C SER A 219 -13.41 -6.46 21.29
N GLY A 220 -14.00 -5.27 21.15
CA GLY A 220 -13.38 -4.01 21.61
C GLY A 220 -12.16 -3.57 20.80
N MET A 221 -11.85 -4.24 19.69
CA MET A 221 -10.62 -4.03 18.92
C MET A 221 -10.74 -2.95 17.83
N VAL A 222 -11.95 -2.51 17.46
CA VAL A 222 -12.11 -1.51 16.40
C VAL A 222 -11.44 -0.20 16.81
N GLY A 223 -10.53 0.27 15.96
CA GLY A 223 -9.73 1.48 16.23
C GLY A 223 -8.56 1.27 17.18
N LYS A 224 -8.27 0.03 17.60
CA LYS A 224 -7.08 -0.35 18.35
C LYS A 224 -6.00 -0.92 17.44
N ARG A 225 -4.79 -1.12 17.98
CA ARG A 225 -3.62 -1.66 17.27
C ARG A 225 -3.24 -0.86 16.01
N LEU A 226 -3.43 0.46 16.05
CA LEU A 226 -2.89 1.33 15.00
C LEU A 226 -1.36 1.26 15.07
N MET A 227 -0.75 0.83 13.97
CA MET A 227 0.70 0.76 13.81
C MET A 227 1.14 1.75 12.73
N MET A 228 2.34 2.27 12.90
CA MET A 228 2.98 3.19 11.97
C MET A 228 4.40 2.68 11.70
N HIS A 229 4.95 3.04 10.55
CA HIS A 229 6.38 2.85 10.30
C HIS A 229 7.13 4.10 10.81
N PRO A 230 7.77 4.05 12.00
CA PRO A 230 8.68 5.11 12.38
C PRO A 230 9.78 5.19 11.32
N PHE A 231 10.02 6.40 10.81
CA PHE A 231 10.97 6.64 9.74
C PHE A 231 12.06 7.59 10.23
N ALA A 232 13.30 7.24 9.93
CA ALA A 232 14.45 8.11 10.08
C ALA A 232 15.03 8.42 8.70
N SER A 233 15.58 9.62 8.55
CA SER A 233 16.26 10.05 7.33
C SER A 233 17.64 10.58 7.65
N VAL A 234 18.62 10.18 6.85
CA VAL A 234 19.94 10.77 6.83
C VAL A 234 20.13 11.43 5.47
N LEU A 235 20.50 12.71 5.49
CA LEU A 235 20.84 13.46 4.29
C LEU A 235 22.36 13.57 4.19
N ALA A 236 22.88 13.28 3.00
CA ALA A 236 24.29 13.41 2.68
C ALA A 236 24.47 14.29 1.44
N SER A 237 25.61 14.98 1.37
CA SER A 237 26.04 15.71 0.18
C SER A 237 27.27 15.02 -0.41
N TYR A 238 27.32 14.97 -1.74
CA TYR A 238 28.41 14.37 -2.50
C TYR A 238 29.01 15.42 -3.42
N GLN A 239 30.32 15.35 -3.66
CA GLN A 239 30.99 16.20 -4.64
C GLN A 239 30.63 15.79 -6.07
N ASP A 240 30.50 14.48 -6.30
CA ASP A 240 30.08 13.93 -7.59
C ASP A 240 28.60 14.26 -7.85
N PRO A 241 28.22 14.71 -9.05
CA PRO A 241 26.82 14.88 -9.41
C PRO A 241 26.14 13.51 -9.45
N LEU A 242 25.15 13.30 -8.57
CA LEU A 242 24.41 12.03 -8.49
C LEU A 242 23.05 12.06 -9.20
N ASP A 243 22.67 13.15 -9.86
CA ASP A 243 21.35 13.30 -10.51
C ASP A 243 20.19 12.84 -9.59
N SER A 244 20.23 13.21 -8.31
CA SER A 244 19.28 12.74 -7.28
C SER A 244 17.82 13.11 -7.54
N TRP A 245 17.57 14.02 -8.48
CA TRP A 245 16.25 14.39 -8.97
C TRP A 245 15.67 13.39 -9.98
N ARG A 246 16.47 12.44 -10.48
CA ARG A 246 16.10 11.49 -11.55
C ARG A 246 15.90 10.08 -10.99
N GLY A 247 14.85 9.41 -11.45
CA GLY A 247 14.54 8.02 -11.09
C GLY A 247 13.12 7.85 -10.54
N PRO A 248 12.70 6.60 -10.25
CA PRO A 248 11.56 6.40 -9.38
C PRO A 248 11.91 6.92 -7.97
N PHE A 249 10.98 7.67 -7.36
CA PHE A 249 11.17 8.14 -5.99
C PHE A 249 10.98 7.00 -4.98
N GLY A 250 10.09 6.05 -5.27
CA GLY A 250 9.70 4.97 -4.34
C GLY A 250 10.86 4.21 -3.76
N GLN A 251 11.50 3.36 -4.57
CA GLN A 251 12.66 2.59 -4.11
C GLN A 251 13.63 2.39 -5.27
N GLN A 252 14.84 2.92 -5.13
CA GLN A 252 15.93 2.72 -6.11
C GLN A 252 16.79 1.51 -5.74
N VAL A 253 17.14 1.41 -4.46
CA VAL A 253 17.90 0.32 -3.85
C VAL A 253 17.43 0.18 -2.40
N TYR A 254 17.48 -1.02 -1.84
CA TYR A 254 17.19 -1.27 -0.43
C TYR A 254 18.15 -2.31 0.15
N SER A 255 18.10 -2.46 1.47
CA SER A 255 18.78 -3.49 2.23
C SER A 255 17.83 -4.05 3.28
N LEU A 256 17.98 -5.33 3.55
CA LEU A 256 17.30 -6.09 4.61
C LEU A 256 18.32 -6.73 5.56
N GLU A 257 19.56 -6.19 5.61
CA GLU A 257 20.66 -6.76 6.41
C GLU A 257 20.28 -6.98 7.88
N PHE A 258 19.57 -6.01 8.46
CA PHE A 258 19.13 -6.04 9.86
C PHE A 258 17.61 -6.16 9.97
N TYR A 259 16.99 -6.87 9.02
CA TYR A 259 15.54 -7.04 9.03
C TYR A 259 15.08 -8.02 10.10
N GLU A 260 15.75 -9.17 10.16
CA GLU A 260 15.46 -10.20 11.15
C GLU A 260 16.01 -9.80 12.53
N THR A 261 15.32 -10.18 13.59
CA THR A 261 15.79 -9.98 14.96
C THR A 261 17.09 -10.75 15.16
N ASP A 262 18.14 -10.04 15.55
CA ASP A 262 19.42 -10.61 15.98
C ASP A 262 19.62 -10.32 17.47
N GLU A 263 19.61 -11.37 18.29
CA GLU A 263 19.80 -11.29 19.74
C GLU A 263 21.28 -11.43 20.17
N SER A 264 22.21 -11.59 19.23
CA SER A 264 23.63 -11.87 19.51
C SER A 264 24.48 -10.68 19.95
#